data_AF-A0A0H1WNS8-F1
#
_entry.id   AF-A0A0H1WNS8-F1
#
_cell.length_a   1.000
_cell.length_b   1.000
_cell.length_c   1.000
_cell.angle_alpha   90.00
_cell.angle_beta   90.00
_cell.angle_gamma   90.00
#
_symmetry.space_group_name_H-M   'P 1'
#
loop_
_entity.id
_entity.type
_entity.pdbx_description
1 polymer ?
#
loop_
_entity_poly.entity_id
_entity_poly.type
_entity_poly.pdbx_seq_one_letter_code
_entity_poly.pdbx_strand_id
1 'polypeptide(L)'
;MSDYLSVSTLTKYLKLKFDKDPYLERVYLTGQVSNFRRRPNHQYFSLKDDKSVIQATMWSGHFKKLGFELEEGMKVNVVGRVQLYEPSGSYSIIVEKAEPDGIGALAIQFEQLKKKLSQAGYFDDRHKQLIPQFVRKIGVVTSPSGAVIRDIITIVSRRFPGVEILLFPTKVQGEGAAQEIAQTIALANEKKDLDLLIVGRGGGSIEDLWAFNEECVVEAIFESRLPVISSVGHETDTTLADFVADRRAATPTAAAELATPVTKIDILSWITERENRMYQSSLRLIRTKEERLQKSKQSVIFRQPERLYDGFLQKLDNLNQQLTYSMRDKLQTVRQKQGLLHQKLQGIDLKQRIHIYQERVVQSRRLLSSTMTSQYDSKLARFEKAQDALISLDSSRIVARGYAIIEKNHTLVSTTNGINEGDHLQVKMQDGLLEVEVKDVRQENI
;
A
#
# COMPACT_ATOMS: atom_id res chain seq x y z
N MET A 1 -26.67 -94.61 -75.77
CA MET A 1 -27.09 -94.02 -74.47
C MET A 1 -25.86 -93.35 -73.88
N SER A 2 -25.70 -92.04 -73.71
CA SER A 2 -26.42 -90.83 -74.11
C SER A 2 -25.35 -89.74 -74.19
N ASP A 3 -25.04 -89.19 -75.37
CA ASP A 3 -24.03 -88.13 -75.55
C ASP A 3 -24.46 -86.75 -75.01
N TYR A 4 -25.48 -86.72 -74.15
CA TYR A 4 -26.09 -85.51 -73.63
C TYR A 4 -25.83 -85.41 -72.13
N LEU A 5 -25.09 -84.38 -71.72
CA LEU A 5 -24.93 -83.99 -70.33
C LEU A 5 -26.20 -83.25 -69.87
N SER A 6 -26.63 -83.51 -68.63
CA SER A 6 -27.67 -82.67 -68.02
C SER A 6 -27.13 -81.25 -67.79
N VAL A 7 -28.00 -80.24 -67.89
CA VAL A 7 -27.64 -78.84 -67.61
C VAL A 7 -26.97 -78.72 -66.23
N SER A 8 -27.51 -79.42 -65.22
CA SER A 8 -26.95 -79.48 -63.87
C SER A 8 -25.54 -80.07 -63.83
N THR A 9 -25.25 -81.09 -64.64
CA THR A 9 -23.91 -81.70 -64.73
C THR A 9 -22.91 -80.74 -65.36
N LEU A 10 -23.32 -80.03 -66.43
CA LEU A 10 -22.47 -79.04 -67.10
C LEU A 10 -22.16 -77.85 -66.18
N THR A 11 -23.15 -77.30 -65.48
CA THR A 11 -22.96 -76.17 -64.57
C THR A 11 -22.07 -76.54 -63.38
N LYS A 12 -22.22 -77.75 -62.82
CA LYS A 12 -21.32 -78.25 -61.77
C LYS A 12 -19.89 -78.40 -62.25
N TYR A 13 -19.69 -78.87 -63.48
CA TYR A 13 -18.36 -78.97 -64.07
C TYR A 13 -17.71 -77.58 -64.27
N LEU A 14 -18.47 -76.60 -64.79
CA LEU A 14 -17.98 -75.22 -64.94
C LEU A 14 -17.67 -74.57 -63.59
N LYS A 15 -18.52 -74.75 -62.58
CA LYS A 15 -18.22 -74.26 -61.23
C LYS A 15 -16.93 -74.85 -60.69
N LEU A 16 -16.71 -76.16 -60.86
CA LEU A 16 -15.49 -76.81 -60.39
C LEU A 16 -14.23 -76.29 -61.11
N LYS A 17 -14.37 -75.83 -62.36
CA LYS A 17 -13.29 -75.11 -63.07
C LYS A 17 -13.03 -73.73 -62.46
N PHE A 18 -14.07 -72.96 -62.16
CA PHE A 18 -13.92 -71.65 -61.51
C PHE A 18 -13.29 -71.78 -60.11
N ASP A 19 -13.73 -72.75 -59.31
CA ASP A 19 -13.27 -72.95 -57.93
C ASP A 19 -11.83 -73.47 -57.85
N LYS A 20 -11.37 -74.23 -58.85
CA LYS A 20 -10.01 -74.83 -58.88
C LYS A 20 -9.00 -74.05 -59.72
N ASP A 21 -9.42 -72.98 -60.40
CA ASP A 21 -8.51 -72.14 -61.17
C ASP A 21 -7.82 -71.13 -60.25
N PRO A 22 -6.48 -71.22 -60.07
CA PRO A 22 -5.73 -70.29 -59.21
C PRO A 22 -5.88 -68.82 -59.62
N TYR A 23 -6.15 -68.55 -60.90
CA TYR A 23 -6.31 -67.18 -61.41
C TYR A 23 -7.67 -66.58 -61.07
N LEU A 24 -8.69 -67.40 -60.80
CA LEU A 24 -10.04 -66.95 -60.44
C LEU A 24 -10.26 -66.87 -58.93
N GLU A 25 -9.32 -67.42 -58.15
CA GLU A 25 -9.35 -67.38 -56.68
C GLU A 25 -9.17 -65.95 -56.14
N ARG A 26 -8.36 -65.13 -56.81
CA ARG A 26 -8.12 -63.73 -56.46
C ARG A 26 -7.90 -62.86 -57.71
N VAL A 27 -8.93 -62.14 -58.11
CA VAL A 27 -9.00 -61.29 -59.30
C VAL A 27 -8.99 -59.81 -58.91
N TYR A 28 -8.32 -59.01 -59.73
CA TYR A 28 -8.29 -57.56 -59.67
C TYR A 28 -9.14 -57.01 -60.81
N LEU A 29 -10.20 -56.27 -60.49
CA LEU A 29 -11.09 -55.67 -61.49
C LEU A 29 -11.21 -54.18 -61.25
N THR A 30 -11.26 -53.41 -62.33
CA THR A 30 -11.60 -51.99 -62.33
C THR A 30 -12.93 -51.82 -63.02
N GLY A 31 -13.85 -51.10 -62.42
CA GLY A 31 -15.16 -50.87 -63.02
C GLY A 31 -15.94 -49.76 -62.33
N GLN A 32 -16.96 -49.25 -63.01
CA GLN A 32 -17.89 -48.29 -62.45
C GLN A 32 -19.00 -49.02 -61.69
N VAL A 33 -19.29 -48.59 -60.47
CA VAL A 33 -20.41 -49.09 -59.66
C VAL A 33 -21.72 -48.68 -60.32
N SER A 34 -22.61 -49.64 -60.53
CA SER A 34 -23.95 -49.44 -61.10
C SER A 34 -24.96 -50.26 -60.31
N ASN A 35 -26.22 -49.81 -60.27
CA ASN A 35 -27.31 -50.50 -59.56
C ASN A 35 -27.02 -50.70 -58.06
N PHE A 36 -26.26 -49.81 -57.44
CA PHE A 36 -25.96 -49.89 -56.02
C PHE A 36 -27.12 -49.34 -55.19
N ARG A 37 -27.62 -50.15 -54.24
CA ARG A 37 -28.59 -49.72 -53.23
C ARG A 37 -28.13 -50.18 -51.87
N ARG A 38 -27.94 -49.24 -50.96
CA ARG A 38 -27.47 -49.52 -49.59
C ARG A 38 -28.47 -50.43 -48.86
N ARG A 39 -28.00 -51.59 -48.42
CA ARG A 39 -28.76 -52.54 -47.59
C ARG A 39 -28.16 -52.66 -46.19
N PRO A 40 -28.93 -53.08 -45.16
CA PRO A 40 -28.41 -53.22 -43.80
C PRO A 40 -27.31 -54.28 -43.63
N ASN A 41 -27.31 -55.30 -44.48
CA ASN A 41 -26.42 -56.46 -44.37
C ASN A 41 -25.37 -56.48 -45.48
N HIS A 42 -25.55 -57.36 -46.45
CA HIS A 42 -24.64 -57.52 -47.59
C HIS A 42 -25.02 -56.57 -48.70
N GLN A 43 -24.01 -56.05 -49.38
CA GLN A 43 -24.22 -55.19 -50.53
C GLN A 43 -24.18 -56.03 -51.80
N TYR A 44 -25.14 -55.76 -52.68
CA TYR A 44 -25.21 -56.33 -54.02
C TYR A 44 -25.26 -55.17 -55.00
N PHE A 45 -24.35 -55.15 -55.94
CA PHE A 45 -24.25 -54.14 -56.99
C PHE A 45 -23.63 -54.74 -58.23
N SER A 46 -23.54 -53.97 -59.30
CA SER A 46 -22.87 -54.41 -60.53
C SER A 46 -21.67 -53.53 -60.79
N LEU A 47 -20.58 -54.13 -61.28
CA LEU A 47 -19.44 -53.42 -61.83
C LEU A 47 -19.56 -53.46 -63.35
N LYS A 48 -19.52 -52.29 -63.97
CA LYS A 48 -19.60 -52.15 -65.43
C LYS A 48 -18.33 -51.51 -66.00
N ASP A 49 -17.96 -51.95 -67.18
CA ASP A 49 -17.05 -51.25 -68.09
C ASP A 49 -17.79 -50.90 -69.40
N ASP A 50 -17.08 -50.44 -70.43
CA ASP A 50 -17.68 -50.03 -71.70
C ASP A 50 -18.38 -51.17 -72.46
N LYS A 51 -18.07 -52.43 -72.16
CA LYS A 51 -18.50 -53.60 -72.95
C LYS A 51 -19.17 -54.70 -72.14
N SER A 52 -19.04 -54.70 -70.82
CA SER A 52 -19.34 -55.84 -69.96
C SER A 52 -19.80 -55.40 -68.58
N VAL A 53 -20.61 -56.25 -67.95
CA VAL A 53 -21.16 -56.05 -66.61
C VAL A 53 -21.01 -57.34 -65.82
N ILE A 54 -20.51 -57.24 -64.59
CA ILE A 54 -20.41 -58.36 -63.64
C ILE A 54 -21.16 -58.03 -62.35
N GLN A 55 -21.88 -59.00 -61.81
CA GLN A 55 -22.52 -58.86 -60.49
C GLN A 55 -21.47 -58.95 -59.38
N ALA A 56 -21.51 -58.04 -58.43
CA ALA A 56 -20.61 -57.93 -57.30
C ALA A 56 -21.37 -58.06 -55.98
N THR A 57 -20.86 -58.93 -55.11
CA THR A 57 -21.38 -59.13 -53.74
C THR A 57 -20.31 -58.74 -52.73
N MET A 58 -20.67 -57.95 -51.73
CA MET A 58 -19.78 -57.58 -50.64
C MET A 58 -20.40 -57.93 -49.29
N TRP A 59 -19.73 -58.81 -48.54
CA TRP A 59 -20.18 -59.24 -47.22
C TRP A 59 -20.08 -58.10 -46.20
N SER A 60 -20.95 -58.11 -45.18
CA SER A 60 -21.09 -57.00 -44.24
C SER A 60 -19.80 -56.72 -43.44
N GLY A 61 -19.04 -57.77 -43.13
CA GLY A 61 -17.75 -57.65 -42.45
C GLY A 61 -16.67 -56.95 -43.26
N HIS A 62 -16.69 -57.09 -44.59
CA HIS A 62 -15.77 -56.41 -45.50
C HIS A 62 -16.27 -55.00 -45.83
N PHE A 63 -17.58 -54.83 -46.02
CA PHE A 63 -18.20 -53.54 -46.28
C PHE A 63 -17.99 -52.54 -45.13
N LYS A 64 -18.12 -52.99 -43.87
CA LYS A 64 -17.85 -52.15 -42.69
C LYS A 64 -16.39 -51.70 -42.56
N LYS A 65 -15.45 -52.36 -43.24
CA LYS A 65 -14.02 -52.03 -43.22
C LYS A 65 -13.61 -51.10 -44.36
N LEU A 66 -14.54 -50.71 -45.23
CA LEU A 66 -14.26 -49.71 -46.25
C LEU A 66 -14.03 -48.36 -45.57
N GLY A 67 -12.91 -47.71 -45.92
CA GLY A 67 -12.59 -46.36 -45.46
C GLY A 67 -13.33 -45.25 -46.21
N PHE A 68 -14.31 -45.59 -47.05
CA PHE A 68 -15.10 -44.66 -47.85
C PHE A 68 -16.52 -45.19 -48.05
N GLU A 69 -17.46 -44.30 -48.34
CA GLU A 69 -18.83 -44.70 -48.71
C GLU A 69 -18.88 -45.05 -50.21
N LEU A 70 -19.37 -46.24 -50.53
CA LEU A 70 -19.54 -46.67 -51.91
C LEU A 70 -20.78 -45.98 -52.50
N GLU A 71 -20.61 -45.29 -53.63
CA GLU A 71 -21.68 -44.57 -54.32
C GLU A 71 -21.96 -45.12 -55.72
N GLU A 72 -23.20 -44.94 -56.20
CA GLU A 72 -23.55 -45.27 -57.58
C GLU A 72 -22.83 -44.33 -58.56
N GLY A 73 -22.24 -44.90 -59.62
CA GLY A 73 -21.43 -44.16 -60.58
C GLY A 73 -19.95 -44.03 -60.21
N MET A 74 -19.54 -44.46 -59.00
CA MET A 74 -18.14 -44.40 -58.57
C MET A 74 -17.27 -45.39 -59.33
N LYS A 75 -16.09 -44.97 -59.79
CA LYS A 75 -15.09 -45.87 -60.38
C LYS A 75 -14.21 -46.46 -59.28
N VAL A 76 -14.15 -47.79 -59.21
CA VAL A 76 -13.47 -48.51 -58.12
C VAL A 76 -12.57 -49.61 -58.65
N ASN A 77 -11.44 -49.80 -57.96
CA ASN A 77 -10.56 -50.94 -58.07
C ASN A 77 -10.93 -51.94 -56.98
N VAL A 78 -11.35 -53.15 -57.38
CA VAL A 78 -11.79 -54.21 -56.46
C VAL A 78 -10.86 -55.41 -56.52
N VAL A 79 -10.69 -56.05 -55.37
CA VAL A 79 -10.01 -57.34 -55.21
C VAL A 79 -11.01 -58.32 -54.65
N GLY A 80 -11.14 -59.48 -55.30
CA GLY A 80 -12.14 -60.46 -54.91
C GLY A 80 -11.99 -61.81 -55.60
N ARG A 81 -12.93 -62.71 -55.32
CA ARG A 81 -12.99 -64.06 -55.90
C ARG A 81 -14.16 -64.19 -56.86
N VAL A 82 -13.94 -64.79 -58.02
CA VAL A 82 -15.02 -65.06 -58.99
C VAL A 82 -15.71 -66.38 -58.63
N GLN A 83 -17.04 -66.40 -58.64
CA GLN A 83 -17.85 -67.56 -58.33
C GLN A 83 -18.96 -67.77 -59.38
N LEU A 84 -19.34 -69.03 -59.62
CA LEU A 84 -20.50 -69.40 -60.43
C LEU A 84 -21.68 -69.81 -59.54
N TYR A 85 -22.86 -69.19 -59.74
CA TYR A 85 -24.09 -69.55 -59.04
C TYR A 85 -24.80 -70.71 -59.75
N GLU A 86 -24.83 -71.90 -59.13
CA GLU A 86 -25.30 -73.15 -59.75
C GLU A 86 -26.74 -73.10 -60.31
N PRO A 87 -27.73 -72.50 -59.61
CA PRO A 87 -29.12 -72.53 -60.08
C PRO A 87 -29.38 -71.74 -61.37
N SER A 88 -28.62 -70.66 -61.63
CA SER A 88 -28.81 -69.81 -62.83
C SER A 88 -27.66 -69.89 -63.83
N GLY A 89 -26.52 -70.49 -63.45
CA GLY A 89 -25.31 -70.52 -64.27
C GLY A 89 -24.65 -69.14 -64.45
N SER A 90 -25.05 -68.11 -63.70
CA SER A 90 -24.44 -66.78 -63.78
C SER A 90 -23.18 -66.68 -62.93
N TYR A 91 -22.12 -66.05 -63.44
CA TYR A 91 -20.91 -65.76 -62.69
C TYR A 91 -20.98 -64.38 -62.03
N SER A 92 -20.34 -64.25 -60.88
CA SER A 92 -20.27 -63.03 -60.07
C SER A 92 -18.93 -62.93 -59.36
N ILE A 93 -18.61 -61.76 -58.80
CA ILE A 93 -17.44 -61.54 -57.96
C ILE A 93 -17.85 -61.27 -56.50
N ILE A 94 -17.19 -61.95 -55.56
CA ILE A 94 -17.23 -61.61 -54.15
C ILE A 94 -16.10 -60.63 -53.87
N VAL A 95 -16.43 -59.39 -53.56
CA VAL A 95 -15.48 -58.31 -53.30
C VAL A 95 -15.00 -58.39 -51.85
N GLU A 96 -13.69 -58.54 -51.67
CA GLU A 96 -13.03 -58.58 -50.35
C GLU A 96 -12.45 -57.22 -49.96
N LYS A 97 -11.96 -56.47 -50.95
CA LYS A 97 -11.40 -55.11 -50.81
C LYS A 97 -11.84 -54.26 -52.01
N ALA A 98 -12.20 -53.01 -51.75
CA ALA A 98 -12.43 -52.02 -52.81
C ALA A 98 -11.69 -50.74 -52.45
N GLU A 99 -11.20 -50.03 -53.45
CA GLU A 99 -10.56 -48.72 -53.34
C GLU A 99 -11.03 -47.84 -54.50
N PRO A 100 -11.28 -46.53 -54.32
CA PRO A 100 -11.64 -45.64 -55.40
C PRO A 100 -10.51 -45.50 -56.43
N ASP A 101 -10.86 -45.58 -57.71
CA ASP A 101 -9.92 -45.37 -58.82
C ASP A 101 -9.75 -43.85 -59.04
N GLY A 102 -8.64 -43.27 -58.57
CA GLY A 102 -8.30 -41.83 -58.77
C GLY A 102 -7.75 -41.09 -57.54
N ILE A 103 -8.13 -41.49 -56.33
CA ILE A 103 -7.73 -40.79 -55.09
C ILE A 103 -6.21 -40.90 -54.82
N GLY A 104 -5.58 -42.01 -55.20
CA GLY A 104 -4.15 -42.22 -54.97
C GLY A 104 -3.24 -41.23 -55.69
N ALA A 105 -3.56 -40.87 -56.95
CA ALA A 105 -2.72 -39.98 -57.75
C ALA A 105 -2.74 -38.52 -57.23
N LEU A 106 -3.94 -38.00 -56.94
CA LEU A 106 -4.10 -36.66 -56.38
C LEU A 106 -3.53 -36.55 -54.96
N ALA A 107 -3.72 -37.58 -54.11
CA ALA A 107 -3.11 -37.59 -52.78
C ALA A 107 -1.58 -37.59 -52.84
N ILE A 108 -0.98 -38.36 -53.76
CA ILE A 108 0.48 -38.35 -53.97
C ILE A 108 0.95 -36.98 -54.46
N GLN A 109 0.25 -36.36 -55.42
CA GLN A 109 0.59 -35.02 -55.91
C GLN A 109 0.48 -33.96 -54.81
N PHE A 110 -0.55 -34.04 -53.96
CA PHE A 110 -0.75 -33.13 -52.83
C PHE A 110 0.41 -33.23 -51.85
N GLU A 111 0.78 -34.43 -51.42
CA GLU A 111 1.89 -34.63 -50.48
C GLU A 111 3.24 -34.19 -51.09
N GLN A 112 3.46 -34.41 -52.39
CA GLN A 112 4.64 -33.93 -53.09
C GLN A 112 4.72 -32.40 -53.11
N LEU A 113 3.63 -31.72 -53.49
CA LEU A 113 3.55 -30.25 -53.53
C LEU A 113 3.66 -29.65 -52.13
N LYS A 114 2.94 -30.21 -51.17
CA LYS A 114 3.03 -29.81 -49.76
C LYS A 114 4.47 -29.86 -49.28
N LYS A 115 5.17 -30.97 -49.49
CA LYS A 115 6.57 -31.12 -49.08
C LYS A 115 7.49 -30.09 -49.77
N LYS A 116 7.31 -29.87 -51.08
CA LYS A 116 8.07 -28.88 -51.86
C LYS A 116 7.88 -27.46 -51.29
N LEU A 117 6.64 -27.05 -51.08
CA LEU A 117 6.29 -25.71 -50.60
C LEU A 117 6.63 -25.50 -49.11
N SER A 118 6.48 -26.54 -48.29
CA SER A 118 6.97 -26.53 -46.89
C SER A 118 8.48 -26.30 -46.83
N GLN A 119 9.26 -26.97 -47.69
CA GLN A 119 10.72 -26.79 -47.74
C GLN A 119 11.13 -25.39 -48.21
N ALA A 120 10.32 -24.77 -49.07
CA ALA A 120 10.50 -23.38 -49.49
C ALA A 120 10.02 -22.35 -48.45
N GLY A 121 9.38 -22.78 -47.35
CA GLY A 121 8.98 -21.92 -46.23
C GLY A 121 7.62 -21.22 -46.39
N TYR A 122 6.82 -21.57 -47.40
CA TYR A 122 5.54 -20.91 -47.70
C TYR A 122 4.52 -21.01 -46.56
N PHE A 123 4.63 -22.02 -45.69
CA PHE A 123 3.69 -22.25 -44.59
C PHE A 123 4.21 -21.78 -43.22
N ASP A 124 5.39 -21.14 -43.16
CA ASP A 124 5.93 -20.68 -41.88
C ASP A 124 5.06 -19.56 -41.29
N ASP A 125 4.69 -19.69 -40.02
CA ASP A 125 3.82 -18.72 -39.34
C ASP A 125 4.43 -17.30 -39.28
N ARG A 126 5.75 -17.15 -39.45
CA ARG A 126 6.43 -15.84 -39.50
C ARG A 126 6.03 -14.98 -40.69
N HIS A 127 5.51 -15.58 -41.77
CA HIS A 127 5.09 -14.86 -42.97
C HIS A 127 3.61 -14.45 -42.90
N LYS A 128 2.84 -14.99 -41.95
CA LYS A 128 1.42 -14.73 -41.84
C LYS A 128 1.13 -13.34 -41.25
N GLN A 129 0.22 -12.64 -41.89
CA GLN A 129 -0.26 -11.31 -41.51
C GLN A 129 -1.36 -11.40 -40.44
N LEU A 130 -1.45 -10.38 -39.59
CA LEU A 130 -2.52 -10.28 -38.60
C LEU A 130 -3.80 -9.74 -39.24
N ILE A 131 -4.94 -10.35 -38.93
CA ILE A 131 -6.24 -9.82 -39.34
C ILE A 131 -6.50 -8.50 -38.60
N PRO A 132 -6.88 -7.42 -39.33
CA PRO A 132 -7.24 -6.15 -38.70
C PRO A 132 -8.40 -6.30 -37.72
N GLN A 133 -8.31 -5.63 -36.58
CA GLN A 133 -9.39 -5.65 -35.58
C GLN A 133 -10.68 -4.98 -36.09
N PHE A 134 -10.53 -3.96 -36.94
CA PHE A 134 -11.63 -3.25 -37.60
C PHE A 134 -11.38 -3.23 -39.09
N VAL A 135 -12.33 -3.79 -39.83
CA VAL A 135 -12.34 -3.79 -41.29
C VAL A 135 -13.44 -2.86 -41.79
N ARG A 136 -13.11 -2.06 -42.80
CA ARG A 136 -14.05 -1.22 -43.53
C ARG A 136 -14.50 -1.90 -44.81
N LYS A 137 -13.58 -2.59 -45.51
CA LYS A 137 -13.88 -3.24 -46.78
C LYS A 137 -13.22 -4.61 -46.91
N ILE A 138 -14.04 -5.62 -47.18
CA ILE A 138 -13.63 -7.01 -47.38
C ILE A 138 -13.74 -7.35 -48.87
N GLY A 139 -12.65 -7.84 -49.46
CA GLY A 139 -12.71 -8.48 -50.77
C GLY A 139 -13.08 -9.96 -50.64
N VAL A 140 -14.00 -10.45 -51.46
CA VAL A 140 -14.41 -11.86 -51.46
C VAL A 140 -14.16 -12.47 -52.83
N VAL A 141 -13.24 -13.44 -52.91
CA VAL A 141 -12.90 -14.17 -54.12
C VAL A 141 -13.69 -15.48 -54.10
N THR A 142 -14.81 -15.51 -54.81
CA THR A 142 -15.69 -16.68 -54.89
C THR A 142 -16.62 -16.62 -56.09
N SER A 143 -17.37 -17.69 -56.35
CA SER A 143 -18.36 -17.73 -57.41
C SER A 143 -19.53 -16.73 -57.18
N PRO A 144 -20.02 -16.04 -58.22
CA PRO A 144 -21.08 -15.03 -58.07
C PRO A 144 -22.46 -15.61 -57.69
N SER A 145 -22.70 -16.89 -57.97
CA SER A 145 -23.99 -17.57 -57.80
C SER A 145 -24.07 -18.48 -56.56
N GLY A 146 -23.10 -18.41 -55.65
CA GLY A 146 -22.96 -19.33 -54.52
C GLY A 146 -23.72 -18.94 -53.24
N ALA A 147 -24.05 -19.94 -52.40
CA ALA A 147 -24.50 -19.72 -51.02
C ALA A 147 -23.41 -19.02 -50.17
N VAL A 148 -22.14 -19.26 -50.48
CA VAL A 148 -20.94 -18.72 -49.82
C VAL A 148 -21.00 -17.20 -49.65
N ILE A 149 -21.22 -16.45 -50.74
CA ILE A 149 -21.24 -14.98 -50.68
C ILE A 149 -22.42 -14.47 -49.86
N ARG A 150 -23.58 -15.15 -49.91
CA ARG A 150 -24.77 -14.78 -49.13
C ARG A 150 -24.55 -15.01 -47.63
N ASP A 151 -23.89 -16.11 -47.28
CA ASP A 151 -23.52 -16.42 -45.90
C ASP A 151 -22.56 -15.38 -45.34
N ILE A 152 -21.52 -15.02 -46.11
CA ILE A 152 -20.57 -13.97 -45.72
C ILE A 152 -21.29 -12.63 -45.53
N ILE A 153 -22.12 -12.21 -46.49
CA ILE A 153 -22.91 -10.97 -46.38
C ILE A 153 -23.79 -10.98 -45.14
N THR A 154 -24.48 -12.08 -44.86
CA THR A 154 -25.41 -12.20 -43.73
C THR A 154 -24.67 -12.08 -42.40
N ILE A 155 -23.56 -12.79 -42.24
CA ILE A 155 -22.79 -12.79 -40.99
C ILE A 155 -22.11 -11.45 -40.76
N VAL A 156 -21.44 -10.89 -41.77
CA VAL A 156 -20.78 -9.58 -41.65
C VAL A 156 -21.81 -8.48 -41.35
N SER A 157 -22.94 -8.44 -42.07
CA SER A 157 -23.98 -7.44 -41.85
C SER A 157 -24.60 -7.53 -40.46
N ARG A 158 -24.74 -8.75 -39.91
CA ARG A 158 -25.24 -8.98 -38.55
C ARG A 158 -24.22 -8.55 -37.49
N ARG A 159 -22.95 -8.90 -37.65
CA ARG A 159 -21.89 -8.65 -36.64
C ARG A 159 -21.44 -7.20 -36.65
N PHE A 160 -21.26 -6.60 -37.83
CA PHE A 160 -20.78 -5.24 -37.97
C PHE A 160 -21.45 -4.53 -39.17
N PRO A 161 -22.64 -3.94 -38.97
CA PRO A 161 -23.32 -3.17 -40.00
C PRO A 161 -22.47 -1.95 -40.39
N GLY A 162 -21.97 -1.91 -41.62
CA GLY A 162 -21.10 -0.84 -42.12
C GLY A 162 -19.82 -1.32 -42.81
N VAL A 163 -19.50 -2.62 -42.74
CA VAL A 163 -18.43 -3.20 -43.55
C VAL A 163 -18.92 -3.36 -44.98
N GLU A 164 -18.19 -2.80 -45.93
CA GLU A 164 -18.41 -2.97 -47.36
C GLU A 164 -17.84 -4.33 -47.82
N ILE A 165 -18.60 -5.03 -48.66
CA ILE A 165 -18.17 -6.32 -49.23
C ILE A 165 -18.04 -6.14 -50.74
N LEU A 166 -16.84 -6.34 -51.26
CA LEU A 166 -16.54 -6.31 -52.69
C LEU A 166 -16.35 -7.73 -53.21
N LEU A 167 -17.31 -8.21 -53.99
CA LEU A 167 -17.24 -9.51 -54.63
C LEU A 167 -16.32 -9.45 -55.86
N PHE A 168 -15.34 -10.32 -55.89
CA PHE A 168 -14.53 -10.64 -57.06
C PHE A 168 -15.01 -11.98 -57.64
N PRO A 169 -15.90 -11.95 -58.66
CA PRO A 169 -16.49 -13.16 -59.23
C PRO A 169 -15.40 -14.01 -59.88
N THR A 170 -15.23 -15.23 -59.38
CA THR A 170 -14.15 -16.13 -59.80
C THR A 170 -14.69 -17.53 -60.02
N LYS A 171 -14.22 -18.22 -61.07
CA LYS A 171 -14.42 -19.66 -61.23
C LYS A 171 -13.60 -20.42 -60.19
N VAL A 172 -14.30 -21.11 -59.29
CA VAL A 172 -13.69 -21.81 -58.14
C VAL A 172 -13.54 -23.33 -58.35
N GLN A 173 -13.95 -23.86 -59.51
CA GLN A 173 -13.87 -25.29 -59.82
C GLN A 173 -13.76 -25.55 -61.33
N GLY A 174 -13.21 -26.71 -61.70
CA GLY A 174 -13.01 -27.12 -63.09
C GLY A 174 -11.76 -26.54 -63.75
N GLU A 175 -11.55 -26.88 -65.02
CA GLU A 175 -10.35 -26.49 -65.77
C GLU A 175 -10.20 -24.96 -65.87
N GLY A 176 -9.00 -24.45 -65.60
CA GLY A 176 -8.68 -23.01 -65.60
C GLY A 176 -8.99 -22.27 -64.29
N ALA A 177 -9.62 -22.92 -63.30
CA ALA A 177 -10.02 -22.26 -62.05
C ALA A 177 -8.81 -21.76 -61.24
N ALA A 178 -7.71 -22.52 -61.17
CA ALA A 178 -6.54 -22.13 -60.40
C ALA A 178 -5.88 -20.85 -60.93
N GLN A 179 -5.74 -20.72 -62.25
CA GLN A 179 -5.19 -19.50 -62.86
C GLN A 179 -6.13 -18.30 -62.63
N GLU A 180 -7.45 -18.50 -62.73
CA GLU A 180 -8.44 -17.44 -62.51
C GLU A 180 -8.44 -16.97 -61.04
N ILE A 181 -8.31 -17.90 -60.08
CA ILE A 181 -8.16 -17.57 -58.65
C ILE A 181 -6.90 -16.75 -58.41
N ALA A 182 -5.75 -17.20 -58.90
CA ALA A 182 -4.48 -16.51 -58.73
C ALA A 182 -4.50 -15.09 -59.33
N GLN A 183 -5.04 -14.94 -60.55
CA GLN A 183 -5.21 -13.64 -61.20
C GLN A 183 -6.16 -12.74 -60.42
N THR A 184 -7.24 -13.28 -59.90
CA THR A 184 -8.23 -12.49 -59.15
C THR A 184 -7.69 -12.02 -57.80
N ILE A 185 -6.87 -12.84 -57.12
CA ILE A 185 -6.16 -12.42 -55.92
C ILE A 185 -5.19 -11.27 -56.24
N ALA A 186 -4.45 -11.36 -57.35
CA ALA A 186 -3.57 -10.28 -57.81
C ALA A 186 -4.37 -8.98 -58.11
N LEU A 187 -5.48 -9.09 -58.83
CA LEU A 187 -6.38 -7.95 -59.13
C LEU A 187 -6.95 -7.32 -57.85
N ALA A 188 -7.29 -8.13 -56.85
CA ALA A 188 -7.78 -7.63 -55.58
C ALA A 188 -6.67 -6.87 -54.82
N ASN A 189 -5.42 -7.34 -54.89
CA ASN A 189 -4.27 -6.67 -54.28
C ASN A 189 -3.94 -5.29 -54.90
N GLU A 190 -4.32 -5.04 -56.15
CA GLU A 190 -4.20 -3.71 -56.77
C GLU A 190 -5.13 -2.66 -56.14
N LYS A 191 -6.21 -3.09 -55.47
CA LYS A 191 -7.11 -2.20 -54.75
C LYS A 191 -6.49 -1.77 -53.41
N LYS A 192 -6.31 -0.46 -53.26
CA LYS A 192 -5.72 0.12 -52.04
C LYS A 192 -6.70 0.26 -50.88
N ASP A 193 -8.00 0.17 -51.15
CA ASP A 193 -9.10 0.40 -50.19
C ASP A 193 -9.67 -0.88 -49.57
N LEU A 194 -9.08 -2.05 -49.86
CA LEU A 194 -9.41 -3.30 -49.19
C LEU A 194 -8.53 -3.49 -47.95
N ASP A 195 -9.12 -4.05 -46.89
CA ASP A 195 -8.43 -4.33 -45.63
C ASP A 195 -8.03 -5.81 -45.51
N LEU A 196 -8.80 -6.72 -46.09
CA LEU A 196 -8.52 -8.16 -46.14
C LEU A 196 -9.22 -8.85 -47.32
N LEU A 197 -8.81 -10.08 -47.60
CA LEU A 197 -9.43 -10.96 -48.59
C LEU A 197 -10.00 -12.23 -47.93
N ILE A 198 -11.17 -12.65 -48.38
CA ILE A 198 -11.72 -13.99 -48.11
C ILE A 198 -11.69 -14.75 -49.42
N VAL A 199 -10.95 -15.86 -49.45
CA VAL A 199 -10.89 -16.77 -50.61
C VAL A 199 -11.64 -18.03 -50.20
N GLY A 200 -12.70 -18.37 -50.93
CA GLY A 200 -13.59 -19.41 -50.45
C GLY A 200 -14.44 -20.07 -51.52
N ARG A 201 -14.81 -21.32 -51.23
CA ARG A 201 -15.75 -22.12 -52.00
C ARG A 201 -16.73 -22.80 -51.04
N GLY A 202 -17.87 -23.27 -51.57
CA GLY A 202 -18.79 -24.11 -50.83
C GLY A 202 -18.27 -25.56 -50.73
N GLY A 203 -19.13 -26.47 -50.27
CA GLY A 203 -18.84 -27.92 -50.33
C GLY A 203 -18.57 -28.43 -51.75
N GLY A 204 -17.88 -29.56 -51.84
CA GLY A 204 -17.53 -30.23 -53.09
C GLY A 204 -16.65 -31.45 -52.85
N SER A 205 -16.44 -32.27 -53.88
CA SER A 205 -15.49 -33.39 -53.80
C SER A 205 -14.03 -32.88 -53.75
N ILE A 206 -13.08 -33.76 -53.43
CA ILE A 206 -11.65 -33.43 -53.39
C ILE A 206 -11.13 -32.94 -54.76
N GLU A 207 -11.64 -33.52 -55.86
CA GLU A 207 -11.30 -33.12 -57.24
C GLU A 207 -11.70 -31.68 -57.52
N ASP A 208 -12.84 -31.32 -56.98
CA ASP A 208 -13.51 -30.04 -57.08
C ASP A 208 -12.75 -28.95 -56.29
N LEU A 209 -12.05 -29.32 -55.21
CA LEU A 209 -11.19 -28.44 -54.39
C LEU A 209 -9.75 -28.35 -54.93
N TRP A 210 -9.40 -29.14 -55.94
CA TRP A 210 -8.01 -29.27 -56.40
C TRP A 210 -7.41 -27.97 -56.91
N ALA A 211 -8.22 -27.08 -57.47
CA ALA A 211 -7.78 -25.76 -57.94
C ALA A 211 -7.07 -24.94 -56.83
N PHE A 212 -7.39 -25.18 -55.56
CA PHE A 212 -6.78 -24.51 -54.40
C PHE A 212 -5.49 -25.20 -53.89
N ASN A 213 -5.13 -26.33 -54.48
CA ASN A 213 -3.87 -27.04 -54.23
C ASN A 213 -2.80 -26.72 -55.29
N GLU A 214 -3.14 -26.01 -56.35
CA GLU A 214 -2.17 -25.64 -57.39
C GLU A 214 -1.17 -24.60 -56.88
N GLU A 215 0.07 -24.72 -57.32
CA GLU A 215 1.20 -23.89 -56.88
C GLU A 215 0.95 -22.39 -57.13
N CYS A 216 0.33 -22.03 -58.26
CA CYS A 216 0.03 -20.63 -58.59
C CYS A 216 -0.94 -19.96 -57.60
N VAL A 217 -1.88 -20.71 -57.02
CA VAL A 217 -2.79 -20.17 -56.00
C VAL A 217 -2.06 -19.99 -54.68
N VAL A 218 -1.19 -20.93 -54.31
CA VAL A 218 -0.37 -20.83 -53.10
C VAL A 218 0.54 -19.61 -53.18
N GLU A 219 1.22 -19.42 -54.31
CA GLU A 219 2.06 -18.25 -54.58
C GLU A 219 1.27 -16.95 -54.50
N ALA A 220 0.09 -16.88 -55.15
CA ALA A 220 -0.74 -15.69 -55.11
C ALA A 220 -1.23 -15.31 -53.69
N ILE A 221 -1.53 -16.30 -52.85
CA ILE A 221 -1.90 -16.05 -51.44
C ILE A 221 -0.68 -15.59 -50.64
N PHE A 222 0.47 -16.25 -50.81
CA PHE A 222 1.70 -15.91 -50.11
C PHE A 222 2.20 -14.49 -50.43
N GLU A 223 2.12 -14.10 -51.70
CA GLU A 223 2.53 -12.76 -52.18
C GLU A 223 1.48 -11.68 -51.92
N SER A 224 0.32 -12.03 -51.36
CA SER A 224 -0.76 -11.09 -51.10
C SER A 224 -0.33 -10.02 -50.09
N ARG A 225 -0.51 -8.74 -50.46
CA ARG A 225 -0.37 -7.60 -49.56
C ARG A 225 -1.49 -7.56 -48.52
N LEU A 226 -2.65 -8.07 -48.88
CA LEU A 226 -3.84 -8.12 -48.03
C LEU A 226 -3.82 -9.42 -47.22
N PRO A 227 -4.18 -9.39 -45.92
CA PRO A 227 -4.39 -10.59 -45.14
C PRO A 227 -5.47 -11.47 -45.78
N VAL A 228 -5.19 -12.75 -45.97
CA VAL A 228 -6.07 -13.72 -46.64
C VAL A 228 -6.64 -14.71 -45.63
N ILE A 229 -7.97 -14.83 -45.64
CA ILE A 229 -8.72 -15.86 -44.92
C ILE A 229 -9.17 -16.90 -45.94
N SER A 230 -8.69 -18.13 -45.80
CA SER A 230 -9.18 -19.25 -46.60
C SER A 230 -10.41 -19.87 -45.96
N SER A 231 -11.46 -20.10 -46.76
CA SER A 231 -12.67 -20.82 -46.38
C SER A 231 -13.04 -21.89 -47.41
N VAL A 232 -12.07 -22.70 -47.79
CA VAL A 232 -12.18 -23.71 -48.86
C VAL A 232 -12.37 -25.10 -48.27
N GLY A 233 -11.49 -25.51 -47.35
CA GLY A 233 -11.53 -26.84 -46.74
C GLY A 233 -12.58 -26.98 -45.64
N HIS A 234 -13.18 -28.18 -45.55
CA HIS A 234 -13.95 -28.59 -44.36
C HIS A 234 -13.00 -29.11 -43.28
N GLU A 235 -13.51 -29.56 -42.12
CA GLU A 235 -12.67 -30.07 -41.03
C GLU A 235 -11.71 -31.19 -41.48
N THR A 236 -12.13 -32.04 -42.43
CA THR A 236 -11.39 -33.21 -42.93
C THR A 236 -10.52 -32.94 -44.16
N ASP A 237 -10.86 -31.95 -44.99
CA ASP A 237 -10.30 -31.78 -46.34
C ASP A 237 -9.52 -30.46 -46.43
N THR A 238 -8.30 -30.45 -45.88
CA THR A 238 -7.47 -29.23 -45.82
C THR A 238 -6.68 -29.06 -47.11
N THR A 239 -6.75 -27.88 -47.73
CA THR A 239 -6.07 -27.56 -48.99
C THR A 239 -4.73 -26.84 -48.76
N LEU A 240 -3.85 -26.77 -49.77
CA LEU A 240 -2.61 -25.99 -49.66
C LEU A 240 -2.87 -24.50 -49.49
N ALA A 241 -3.93 -23.97 -50.11
CA ALA A 241 -4.43 -22.62 -49.86
C ALA A 241 -4.72 -22.38 -48.36
N ASP A 242 -5.29 -23.36 -47.65
CA ASP A 242 -5.55 -23.25 -46.21
C ASP A 242 -4.27 -23.21 -45.37
N PHE A 243 -3.18 -23.83 -45.83
CA PHE A 243 -1.90 -23.84 -45.12
C PHE A 243 -1.13 -22.52 -45.28
N VAL A 244 -1.20 -21.91 -46.47
CA VAL A 244 -0.51 -20.65 -46.78
C VAL A 244 -1.30 -19.42 -46.32
N ALA A 245 -2.62 -19.50 -46.25
CA ALA A 245 -3.45 -18.40 -45.79
C ALA A 245 -3.09 -17.95 -44.36
N ASP A 246 -3.28 -16.66 -44.10
CA ASP A 246 -2.99 -16.07 -42.80
C ASP A 246 -3.90 -16.64 -41.71
N ARG A 247 -5.14 -16.93 -42.08
CA ARG A 247 -6.08 -17.69 -41.26
C ARG A 247 -6.90 -18.66 -42.09
N ARG A 248 -7.10 -19.84 -41.53
CA ARG A 248 -8.05 -20.84 -42.03
C ARG A 248 -9.38 -20.73 -41.30
N ALA A 249 -10.46 -20.80 -42.07
CA ALA A 249 -11.81 -21.02 -41.59
C ALA A 249 -12.37 -22.31 -42.20
N ALA A 250 -13.02 -23.14 -41.38
CA ALA A 250 -13.64 -24.38 -41.86
C ALA A 250 -14.91 -24.15 -42.70
N THR A 251 -15.50 -22.95 -42.60
CA THR A 251 -16.73 -22.58 -43.32
C THR A 251 -16.69 -21.11 -43.75
N PRO A 252 -17.44 -20.73 -44.80
CA PRO A 252 -17.60 -19.32 -45.19
C PRO A 252 -18.15 -18.43 -44.06
N THR A 253 -19.04 -18.97 -43.23
CA THR A 253 -19.55 -18.28 -42.04
C THR A 253 -18.45 -18.01 -41.02
N ALA A 254 -17.61 -18.99 -40.73
CA ALA A 254 -16.46 -18.82 -39.83
C ALA A 254 -15.43 -17.82 -40.40
N ALA A 255 -15.25 -17.78 -41.72
CA ALA A 255 -14.41 -16.76 -42.34
C ALA A 255 -14.95 -15.34 -42.14
N ALA A 256 -16.25 -15.15 -42.27
CA ALA A 256 -16.90 -13.87 -41.97
C ALA A 256 -16.77 -13.48 -40.48
N GLU A 257 -16.79 -14.45 -39.56
CA GLU A 257 -16.55 -14.20 -38.13
C GLU A 257 -15.10 -13.80 -37.85
N LEU A 258 -14.13 -14.48 -38.46
CA LEU A 258 -12.72 -14.12 -38.36
C LEU A 258 -12.43 -12.75 -38.96
N ALA A 259 -13.12 -12.40 -40.06
CA ALA A 259 -13.03 -11.08 -40.67
C ALA A 259 -13.67 -9.97 -39.82
N THR A 260 -14.61 -10.31 -38.93
CA THR A 260 -15.30 -9.36 -38.03
C THR A 260 -15.10 -9.72 -36.56
N PRO A 261 -13.85 -9.61 -36.04
CA PRO A 261 -13.51 -10.09 -34.71
C PRO A 261 -14.24 -9.32 -33.60
N VAL A 262 -14.48 -8.02 -33.80
CA VAL A 262 -15.25 -7.17 -32.89
C VAL A 262 -16.65 -6.92 -33.46
N THR A 263 -17.69 -7.15 -32.65
CA THR A 263 -19.06 -6.86 -33.06
C THR A 263 -19.48 -5.43 -32.70
N LYS A 264 -20.53 -4.93 -33.36
CA LYS A 264 -21.15 -3.65 -33.00
C LYS A 264 -21.59 -3.62 -31.53
N ILE A 265 -22.11 -4.73 -31.01
CA ILE A 265 -22.59 -4.84 -29.63
C ILE A 265 -21.42 -4.69 -28.64
N ASP A 266 -20.25 -5.26 -28.96
CA ASP A 266 -19.05 -5.13 -28.14
C ASP A 266 -18.61 -3.67 -28.02
N ILE A 267 -18.59 -2.94 -29.15
CA ILE A 267 -18.24 -1.51 -29.15
C ILE A 267 -19.24 -0.71 -28.34
N LEU A 268 -20.55 -0.90 -28.57
CA LEU A 268 -21.59 -0.17 -27.83
C LEU A 268 -21.48 -0.41 -26.33
N SER A 269 -21.28 -1.67 -25.93
CA SER A 269 -21.09 -2.05 -24.53
C SER A 269 -19.85 -1.39 -23.94
N TRP A 270 -18.74 -1.36 -24.67
CA TRP A 270 -17.50 -0.70 -24.25
C TRP A 270 -17.69 0.82 -24.09
N ILE A 271 -18.36 1.49 -25.03
CA ILE A 271 -18.66 2.93 -24.96
C ILE A 271 -19.52 3.21 -23.73
N THR A 272 -20.62 2.48 -23.52
CA THR A 272 -21.50 2.66 -22.35
C THR A 272 -20.76 2.43 -21.04
N GLU A 273 -19.84 1.45 -20.98
CA GLU A 273 -19.01 1.24 -19.80
C GLU A 273 -18.04 2.42 -19.55
N ARG A 274 -17.47 3.01 -20.61
CA ARG A 274 -16.63 4.23 -20.51
C ARG A 274 -17.45 5.44 -20.05
N GLU A 275 -18.64 5.64 -20.57
CA GLU A 275 -19.55 6.71 -20.17
C GLU A 275 -19.93 6.59 -18.69
N ASN A 276 -20.33 5.38 -18.25
CA ASN A 276 -20.65 5.12 -16.85
C ASN A 276 -19.46 5.37 -15.93
N ARG A 277 -18.26 4.93 -16.34
CA ARG A 277 -17.04 5.16 -15.55
C ARG A 277 -16.74 6.65 -15.42
N MET A 278 -16.80 7.40 -16.51
CA MET A 278 -16.62 8.85 -16.52
C MET A 278 -17.63 9.54 -15.61
N TYR A 279 -18.90 9.18 -15.73
CA TYR A 279 -19.98 9.73 -14.90
C TYR A 279 -19.72 9.51 -13.40
N GLN A 280 -19.37 8.29 -13.01
CA GLN A 280 -19.07 7.95 -11.61
C GLN A 280 -17.82 8.67 -11.08
N SER A 281 -16.78 8.81 -11.91
CA SER A 281 -15.58 9.58 -11.55
C SER A 281 -15.91 11.06 -11.31
N SER A 282 -16.74 11.66 -12.16
CA SER A 282 -17.19 13.05 -12.00
C SER A 282 -18.02 13.25 -10.73
N LEU A 283 -18.98 12.35 -10.45
CA LEU A 283 -19.76 12.40 -9.21
C LEU A 283 -18.88 12.26 -7.97
N ARG A 284 -17.90 11.35 -7.99
CA ARG A 284 -16.95 11.18 -6.89
C ARG A 284 -16.13 12.45 -6.66
N LEU A 285 -15.68 13.11 -7.74
CA LEU A 285 -14.95 14.37 -7.63
C LEU A 285 -15.81 15.45 -6.99
N ILE A 286 -17.06 15.62 -7.45
CA ILE A 286 -18.00 16.59 -6.89
C ILE A 286 -18.20 16.33 -5.39
N ARG A 287 -18.55 15.10 -5.02
CA ARG A 287 -18.75 14.71 -3.61
C ARG A 287 -17.52 14.97 -2.75
N THR A 288 -16.33 14.66 -3.25
CA THR A 288 -15.08 14.93 -2.53
C THR A 288 -14.86 16.43 -2.29
N LYS A 289 -15.21 17.26 -3.27
CA LYS A 289 -15.11 18.73 -3.15
C LYS A 289 -16.16 19.27 -2.19
N GLU A 290 -17.39 18.76 -2.23
CA GLU A 290 -18.45 19.09 -1.27
C GLU A 290 -18.06 18.73 0.16
N GLU A 291 -17.55 17.51 0.39
CA GLU A 291 -17.07 17.07 1.70
C GLU A 291 -15.92 17.96 2.21
N ARG A 292 -14.99 18.34 1.34
CA ARG A 292 -13.90 19.28 1.70
C ARG A 292 -14.43 20.67 2.04
N LEU A 293 -15.41 21.16 1.28
CA LEU A 293 -16.07 22.44 1.55
C LEU A 293 -16.81 22.39 2.88
N GLN A 294 -17.56 21.32 3.16
CA GLN A 294 -18.28 21.15 4.42
C GLN A 294 -17.33 21.07 5.61
N LYS A 295 -16.24 20.30 5.51
CA LYS A 295 -15.18 20.28 6.53
C LYS A 295 -14.58 21.65 6.78
N SER A 296 -14.33 22.42 5.72
CA SER A 296 -13.78 23.78 5.83
C SER A 296 -14.78 24.72 6.50
N LYS A 297 -16.06 24.71 6.08
CA LYS A 297 -17.16 25.46 6.72
C LYS A 297 -17.34 25.09 8.20
N GLN A 298 -17.16 23.82 8.52
CA GLN A 298 -17.26 23.27 9.87
C GLN A 298 -15.98 23.42 10.69
N SER A 299 -14.88 23.92 10.13
CA SER A 299 -13.67 24.14 10.93
C SER A 299 -13.95 25.14 12.05
N VAL A 300 -13.40 24.88 13.24
CA VAL A 300 -13.57 25.72 14.43
C VAL A 300 -13.12 27.16 14.15
N ILE A 301 -12.10 27.32 13.30
CA ILE A 301 -11.58 28.62 12.87
C ILE A 301 -12.65 29.48 12.17
N PHE A 302 -13.49 28.87 11.32
CA PHE A 302 -14.55 29.60 10.61
C PHE A 302 -15.84 29.72 11.43
N ARG A 303 -16.11 28.78 12.35
CA ARG A 303 -17.30 28.84 13.22
C ARG A 303 -17.13 29.78 14.42
N GLN A 304 -15.92 29.84 14.97
CA GLN A 304 -15.60 30.60 16.18
C GLN A 304 -14.21 31.22 16.01
N PRO A 305 -14.07 32.23 15.12
CA PRO A 305 -12.78 32.89 14.88
C PRO A 305 -12.19 33.51 16.15
N GLU A 306 -13.05 33.89 17.10
CA GLU A 306 -12.65 34.44 18.40
C GLU A 306 -11.78 33.47 19.22
N ARG A 307 -11.97 32.14 19.07
CA ARG A 307 -11.14 31.12 19.74
C ARG A 307 -9.66 31.18 19.37
N LEU A 308 -9.31 31.77 18.22
CA LEU A 308 -7.92 32.03 17.86
C LEU A 308 -7.25 33.00 18.84
N TYR A 309 -8.05 33.88 19.46
CA TYR A 309 -7.59 34.92 20.35
C TYR A 309 -7.75 34.59 21.84
N ASP A 310 -8.58 33.60 22.21
CA ASP A 310 -8.79 33.19 23.61
C ASP A 310 -7.47 32.99 24.39
N GLY A 311 -6.50 32.29 23.78
CA GLY A 311 -5.19 32.06 24.41
C GLY A 311 -4.36 33.35 24.56
N PHE A 312 -4.48 34.28 23.61
CA PHE A 312 -3.82 35.59 23.69
C PHE A 312 -4.48 36.50 24.73
N LEU A 313 -5.81 36.47 24.82
CA LEU A 313 -6.58 37.19 25.84
C LEU A 313 -6.23 36.68 27.24
N GLN A 314 -6.24 35.36 27.45
CA GLN A 314 -5.84 34.77 28.74
C GLN A 314 -4.39 35.11 29.11
N LYS A 315 -3.47 35.14 28.14
CA LYS A 315 -2.09 35.57 28.38
C LYS A 315 -2.01 37.05 28.77
N LEU A 316 -2.78 37.91 28.11
CA LEU A 316 -2.85 39.33 28.43
C LEU A 316 -3.39 39.55 29.85
N ASP A 317 -4.43 38.82 30.24
CA ASP A 317 -5.00 38.87 31.59
C ASP A 317 -3.98 38.44 32.65
N ASN A 318 -3.29 37.32 32.42
CA ASN A 318 -2.24 36.82 33.33
C ASN A 318 -1.10 37.84 33.48
N LEU A 319 -0.64 38.45 32.38
CA LEU A 319 0.41 39.47 32.41
C LEU A 319 -0.05 40.73 33.16
N ASN A 320 -1.30 41.16 32.97
CA ASN A 320 -1.87 42.29 33.70
C ASN A 320 -1.99 42.01 35.20
N GLN A 321 -2.41 40.81 35.58
CA GLN A 321 -2.46 40.40 37.00
C GLN A 321 -1.06 40.37 37.62
N GLN A 322 -0.07 39.80 36.92
CA GLN A 322 1.32 39.77 37.38
C GLN A 322 1.90 41.17 37.54
N LEU A 323 1.65 42.06 36.57
CA LEU A 323 2.07 43.47 36.65
C LEU A 323 1.48 44.15 37.88
N THR A 324 0.16 44.02 38.06
CA THR A 324 -0.57 44.64 39.17
C THR A 324 -0.09 44.13 40.52
N TYR A 325 0.11 42.81 40.65
CA TYR A 325 0.61 42.20 41.87
C TYR A 325 2.04 42.67 42.18
N SER A 326 2.93 42.63 41.19
CA SER A 326 4.34 43.04 41.36
C SER A 326 4.45 44.52 41.74
N MET A 327 3.63 45.39 41.16
CA MET A 327 3.58 46.81 41.53
C MET A 327 3.08 47.01 42.96
N ARG A 328 2.01 46.33 43.36
CA ARG A 328 1.47 46.44 44.73
C ARG A 328 2.46 45.94 45.77
N ASP A 329 3.06 44.77 45.55
CA ASP A 329 4.04 44.18 46.45
C ASP A 329 5.27 45.11 46.60
N LYS A 330 5.76 45.65 45.48
CA LYS A 330 6.88 46.60 45.51
C LYS A 330 6.54 47.86 46.30
N LEU A 331 5.37 48.46 46.06
CA LEU A 331 4.91 49.65 46.77
C LEU A 331 4.72 49.37 48.27
N GLN A 332 4.14 48.22 48.61
CA GLN A 332 3.93 47.81 50.00
C GLN A 332 5.26 47.61 50.72
N THR A 333 6.22 46.91 50.11
CA THR A 333 7.56 46.71 50.66
C THR A 333 8.28 48.04 50.90
N VAL A 334 8.19 48.98 49.94
CA VAL A 334 8.78 50.31 50.09
C VAL A 334 8.11 51.08 51.23
N ARG A 335 6.77 51.06 51.33
CA ARG A 335 6.02 51.71 52.42
C ARG A 335 6.35 51.10 53.78
N GLN A 336 6.44 49.78 53.88
CA GLN A 336 6.84 49.09 55.12
C GLN A 336 8.25 49.48 55.55
N LYS A 337 9.21 49.48 54.60
CA LYS A 337 10.58 49.91 54.87
C LYS A 337 10.63 51.37 55.32
N GLN A 338 9.86 52.24 54.68
CA GLN A 338 9.75 53.65 55.06
C GLN A 338 9.12 53.81 56.45
N GLY A 339 8.06 53.07 56.77
CA GLY A 339 7.42 53.05 58.09
C GLY A 339 8.36 52.56 59.19
N LEU A 340 9.11 51.48 58.96
CA LEU A 340 10.11 50.97 59.91
C LEU A 340 11.25 51.98 60.13
N LEU A 341 11.74 52.63 59.07
CA LEU A 341 12.75 53.68 59.19
C LEU A 341 12.21 54.88 59.98
N HIS A 342 10.95 55.25 59.74
CA HIS A 342 10.28 56.34 60.47
C HIS A 342 10.11 55.99 61.96
N GLN A 343 9.67 54.77 62.28
CA GLN A 343 9.56 54.30 63.67
C GLN A 343 10.92 54.22 64.36
N LYS A 344 11.96 53.74 63.67
CA LYS A 344 13.34 53.77 64.20
C LYS A 344 13.79 55.19 64.50
N LEU A 345 13.52 56.14 63.59
CA LEU A 345 13.86 57.54 63.79
C LEU A 345 13.12 58.15 64.98
N GLN A 346 11.81 57.88 65.12
CA GLN A 346 11.01 58.33 66.26
C GLN A 346 11.47 57.71 67.58
N GLY A 347 11.76 56.40 67.59
CA GLY A 347 12.14 55.66 68.80
C GLY A 347 13.52 56.01 69.38
N ILE A 348 14.40 56.65 68.60
CA ILE A 348 15.66 57.16 69.15
C ILE A 348 15.38 58.35 70.09
N ASP A 349 14.27 59.08 69.90
CA ASP A 349 13.89 60.32 70.58
C ASP A 349 15.10 61.07 71.14
N LEU A 350 15.95 61.52 70.21
CA LEU A 350 17.23 62.16 70.53
C LEU A 350 17.02 63.35 71.45
N LYS A 351 15.90 64.07 71.32
CA LYS A 351 15.58 65.23 72.14
C LYS A 351 15.32 64.81 73.59
N GLN A 352 14.49 63.79 73.82
CA GLN A 352 14.22 63.30 75.17
C GLN A 352 15.47 62.69 75.80
N ARG A 353 16.27 61.92 75.04
CA ARG A 353 17.55 61.38 75.53
C ARG A 353 18.53 62.48 75.93
N ILE A 354 18.71 63.49 75.08
CA ILE A 354 19.58 64.63 75.39
C ILE A 354 19.10 65.33 76.67
N HIS A 355 17.79 65.54 76.82
CA HIS A 355 17.22 66.16 78.00
C HIS A 355 17.51 65.35 79.28
N ILE A 356 17.26 64.03 79.28
CA ILE A 356 17.57 63.14 80.40
C ILE A 356 19.06 63.17 80.76
N TYR A 357 19.95 63.14 79.77
CA TYR A 357 21.39 63.21 80.02
C TYR A 357 21.82 64.57 80.59
N GLN A 358 21.24 65.68 80.11
CA GLN A 358 21.47 67.01 80.67
C GLN A 358 21.04 67.10 82.13
N GLU A 359 19.83 66.61 82.46
CA GLU A 359 19.35 66.55 83.85
C GLU A 359 20.25 65.69 84.74
N ARG A 360 20.67 64.51 84.24
CA ARG A 360 21.55 63.61 84.98
C ARG A 360 22.91 64.24 85.28
N VAL A 361 23.48 65.00 84.34
CA VAL A 361 24.71 65.77 84.56
C VAL A 361 24.51 66.83 85.64
N VAL A 362 23.40 67.56 85.61
CA VAL A 362 23.08 68.58 86.64
C VAL A 362 22.93 67.93 88.01
N GLN A 363 22.19 66.83 88.12
CA GLN A 363 22.02 66.09 89.37
C GLN A 363 23.33 65.52 89.90
N SER A 364 24.15 64.91 89.03
CA SER A 364 25.45 64.36 89.41
C SER A 364 26.42 65.44 89.88
N ARG A 365 26.40 66.63 89.26
CA ARG A 365 27.18 67.78 89.74
C ARG A 365 26.72 68.24 91.12
N ARG A 366 25.40 68.36 91.36
CA ARG A 366 24.86 68.73 92.68
C ARG A 366 25.26 67.72 93.75
N LEU A 367 25.13 66.42 93.46
CA LEU A 367 25.50 65.35 94.38
C LEU A 367 27.00 65.36 94.67
N LEU A 368 27.84 65.56 93.65
CA LEU A 368 29.29 65.68 93.82
C LEU A 368 29.64 66.87 94.71
N SER A 369 29.07 68.05 94.45
CA SER A 369 29.29 69.23 95.28
C SER A 369 28.86 68.99 96.73
N SER A 370 27.66 68.47 96.97
CA SER A 370 27.17 68.24 98.33
C SER A 370 27.99 67.19 99.09
N THR A 371 28.37 66.09 98.42
CA THR A 371 29.20 65.04 99.05
C THR A 371 30.61 65.52 99.32
N MET A 372 31.20 66.34 98.44
CA MET A 372 32.48 66.98 98.70
C MET A 372 32.41 67.94 99.89
N THR A 373 31.36 68.77 99.99
CA THR A 373 31.16 69.65 101.14
C THR A 373 31.01 68.84 102.44
N SER A 374 30.15 67.82 102.46
CA SER A 374 29.97 66.99 103.66
C SER A 374 31.23 66.22 104.05
N GLN A 375 32.02 65.72 103.09
CA GLN A 375 33.31 65.09 103.40
C GLN A 375 34.31 66.10 103.96
N TYR A 376 34.39 67.29 103.38
CA TYR A 376 35.25 68.37 103.87
C TYR A 376 34.89 68.74 105.31
N ASP A 377 33.62 68.99 105.59
CA ASP A 377 33.12 69.37 106.92
C ASP A 377 33.37 68.25 107.94
N SER A 378 33.16 66.99 107.57
CA SER A 378 33.45 65.84 108.44
C SER A 378 34.94 65.70 108.76
N LYS A 379 35.82 65.94 107.77
CA LYS A 379 37.27 65.93 107.97
C LYS A 379 37.73 67.10 108.83
N LEU A 380 37.16 68.28 108.64
CA LEU A 380 37.43 69.47 109.45
C LEU A 380 37.02 69.25 110.91
N ALA A 381 35.80 68.78 111.16
CA ALA A 381 35.32 68.47 112.50
C ALA A 381 36.16 67.38 113.20
N ARG A 382 36.66 66.39 112.46
CA ARG A 382 37.58 65.38 113.00
C ARG A 382 38.95 65.97 113.36
N PHE A 383 39.45 66.90 112.55
CA PHE A 383 40.69 67.62 112.84
C PHE A 383 40.55 68.51 114.09
N GLU A 384 39.47 69.28 114.20
CA GLU A 384 39.17 70.11 115.37
C GLU A 384 39.09 69.26 116.66
N LYS A 385 38.37 68.14 116.63
CA LYS A 385 38.33 67.20 117.78
C LYS A 385 39.70 66.65 118.17
N ALA A 386 40.52 66.32 117.18
CA ALA A 386 41.88 65.81 117.44
C ALA A 386 42.78 66.92 118.03
N GLN A 387 42.60 68.17 117.59
CA GLN A 387 43.27 69.34 118.15
C GLN A 387 42.85 69.58 119.61
N ASP A 388 41.56 69.57 119.91
CA ASP A 388 41.05 69.76 121.28
C ASP A 388 41.52 68.65 122.23
N ALA A 389 41.55 67.40 121.78
CA ALA A 389 42.06 66.26 122.57
C ALA A 389 43.56 66.37 122.86
N LEU A 390 44.34 66.93 121.92
CA LEU A 390 45.76 67.19 122.15
C LEU A 390 45.96 68.27 123.23
N ILE A 391 45.10 69.31 123.22
CA ILE A 391 45.16 70.41 124.19
C ILE A 391 44.78 69.94 125.61
N SER A 392 43.89 68.96 125.76
CA SER A 392 43.44 68.48 127.08
C SER A 392 44.43 67.57 127.82
N LEU A 393 45.40 66.98 127.12
CA LEU A 393 46.39 66.05 127.69
C LEU A 393 47.65 66.75 128.26
N ASP A 394 47.73 68.08 128.19
CA ASP A 394 48.87 68.84 128.70
C ASP A 394 48.74 69.14 130.21
N SER A 395 49.43 68.33 131.03
CA SER A 395 49.38 68.36 132.51
C SER A 395 49.94 69.63 133.14
N SER A 396 50.70 70.43 132.39
CA SER A 396 51.27 71.70 132.86
C SER A 396 50.19 72.74 133.23
N ARG A 397 48.98 72.63 132.68
CA ARG A 397 47.88 73.58 132.93
C ARG A 397 47.00 73.25 134.14
N ILE A 398 47.12 72.06 134.74
CA ILE A 398 46.37 71.73 135.98
C ILE A 398 46.89 72.56 137.16
N VAL A 399 48.21 72.73 137.24
CA VAL A 399 48.88 73.58 138.27
C VAL A 399 48.59 75.08 138.03
N ALA A 400 48.41 75.50 136.76
CA ALA A 400 48.09 76.89 136.41
C ALA A 400 46.65 77.33 136.80
N ARG A 401 45.78 76.40 137.22
CA ARG A 401 44.41 76.70 137.68
C ARG A 401 44.28 76.91 139.19
N GLY A 402 45.41 77.01 139.91
CA GLY A 402 45.43 77.30 141.36
C GLY A 402 45.33 76.07 142.27
N TYR A 403 45.40 74.86 141.71
CA TYR A 403 45.46 73.62 142.50
C TYR A 403 46.91 73.30 142.87
N ALA A 404 47.16 73.04 144.16
CA ALA A 404 48.46 72.61 144.67
C ALA A 404 48.55 71.07 144.72
N ILE A 405 49.74 70.54 144.43
CA ILE A 405 50.01 69.11 144.53
C ILE A 405 50.68 68.83 145.87
N ILE A 406 50.14 67.90 146.66
CA ILE A 406 50.67 67.54 147.99
C ILE A 406 51.45 66.21 147.87
N GLU A 407 52.68 66.19 148.35
CA GLU A 407 53.55 65.02 148.38
C GLU A 407 54.05 64.72 149.80
N LYS A 408 54.12 63.42 150.15
CA LYS A 408 54.78 62.89 151.34
C LYS A 408 55.85 61.91 150.88
N ASN A 409 57.12 62.13 151.21
CA ASN A 409 58.25 61.30 150.78
C ASN A 409 58.29 61.02 149.25
N HIS A 410 58.06 62.05 148.42
CA HIS A 410 57.98 61.96 146.95
C HIS A 410 56.84 61.09 146.39
N THR A 411 55.81 60.82 147.18
CA THR A 411 54.57 60.19 146.72
C THR A 411 53.39 61.13 146.87
N LEU A 412 52.59 61.23 145.80
CA LEU A 412 51.46 62.17 145.71
C LEU A 412 50.31 61.67 146.58
N VAL A 413 49.89 62.52 147.52
CA VAL A 413 48.86 62.19 148.50
C VAL A 413 47.58 62.93 148.12
N SER A 414 46.55 62.18 147.72
CA SER A 414 45.25 62.72 147.31
C SER A 414 44.18 62.60 148.40
N THR A 415 44.47 61.92 149.51
CA THR A 415 43.51 61.66 150.59
C THR A 415 44.15 61.88 151.96
N THR A 416 43.36 62.29 152.95
CA THR A 416 43.83 62.55 154.31
C THR A 416 44.02 61.28 155.16
N ASN A 417 43.55 60.12 154.68
CA ASN A 417 43.75 58.81 155.31
C ASN A 417 45.23 58.39 155.19
N GLY A 418 46.02 58.58 156.26
CA GLY A 418 47.44 58.23 156.32
C GLY A 418 48.39 59.37 156.68
N ILE A 419 47.83 60.55 156.99
CA ILE A 419 48.56 61.70 157.53
C ILE A 419 48.28 61.78 159.03
N ASN A 420 49.33 61.78 159.85
CA ASN A 420 49.23 61.91 161.29
C ASN A 420 49.73 63.28 161.75
N GLU A 421 49.28 63.74 162.93
CA GLU A 421 49.84 64.94 163.57
C GLU A 421 51.34 64.78 163.81
N GLY A 422 52.12 65.79 163.39
CA GLY A 422 53.59 65.83 163.44
C GLY A 422 54.30 65.41 162.14
N ASP A 423 53.59 64.99 161.10
CA ASP A 423 54.22 64.63 159.81
C ASP A 423 54.64 65.88 158.99
N HIS A 424 55.78 65.80 158.29
CA HIS A 424 56.20 66.81 157.29
C HIS A 424 55.70 66.46 155.88
N LEU A 425 55.13 67.45 155.18
CA LEU A 425 54.58 67.36 153.82
C LEU A 425 55.20 68.44 152.91
N GLN A 426 55.36 68.14 151.62
CA GLN A 426 55.76 69.09 150.59
C GLN A 426 54.54 69.48 149.73
N VAL A 427 54.24 70.76 149.66
CA VAL A 427 53.18 71.31 148.83
C VAL A 427 53.80 72.05 147.65
N LYS A 428 53.54 71.57 146.45
CA LYS A 428 54.06 72.15 145.21
C LYS A 428 52.99 73.02 144.56
N MET A 429 53.28 74.31 144.46
CA MET A 429 52.42 75.32 143.86
C MET A 429 53.04 75.85 142.56
N GLN A 430 52.31 76.72 141.85
CA GLN A 430 52.72 77.25 140.55
C GLN A 430 54.07 77.98 140.59
N ASP A 431 54.41 78.58 141.72
CA ASP A 431 55.53 79.50 141.89
C ASP A 431 56.56 79.02 142.95
N GLY A 432 56.34 77.88 143.59
CA GLY A 432 57.27 77.39 144.62
C GLY A 432 56.91 76.09 145.30
N LEU A 433 57.82 75.64 146.17
CA LEU A 433 57.72 74.42 146.96
C LEU A 433 57.75 74.80 148.44
N LEU A 434 56.73 74.39 149.20
CA LEU A 434 56.57 74.68 150.62
C LEU A 434 56.70 73.38 151.41
N GLU A 435 57.51 73.38 152.47
CA GLU A 435 57.52 72.31 153.47
C GLU A 435 56.67 72.74 154.68
N VAL A 436 55.72 71.89 155.05
CA VAL A 436 54.73 72.16 156.10
C VAL A 436 54.59 70.96 157.02
N GLU A 437 54.40 71.22 158.32
CA GLU A 437 54.18 70.21 159.34
C GLU A 437 52.72 70.19 159.78
N VAL A 438 52.16 68.99 159.95
CA VAL A 438 50.73 68.80 160.19
C VAL A 438 50.40 68.98 161.67
N LYS A 439 49.59 70.01 161.97
CA LYS A 439 49.22 70.37 163.36
C LYS A 439 47.91 69.78 163.89
N ASP A 440 46.93 69.52 163.03
CA ASP A 440 45.63 68.91 163.36
C ASP A 440 45.07 68.29 162.07
N VAL A 441 44.52 67.08 162.13
CA VAL A 441 43.90 66.40 160.98
C VAL A 441 42.43 66.16 161.27
N ARG A 442 41.57 66.97 160.66
CA ARG A 442 40.11 66.78 160.70
C ARG A 442 39.61 66.30 159.36
N GLN A 443 38.89 65.18 159.39
CA GLN A 443 38.15 64.69 158.23
C GLN A 443 36.78 65.33 158.21
N GLU A 444 36.62 66.35 157.37
CA GLU A 444 35.31 66.72 156.84
C GLU A 444 35.24 66.21 155.39
N ASN A 445 34.16 65.51 155.06
CA ASN A 445 33.91 65.11 153.68
C ASN A 445 33.58 66.38 152.87
N ILE A 446 34.51 66.78 152.01
CA ILE A 446 34.35 67.87 151.04
C ILE A 446 33.95 67.29 149.69
#